data_AF-A0A957V1D2-F1
#
_entry.id   AF-A0A957V1D2-F1
#
_cell.length_a   1.000
_cell.length_b   1.000
_cell.length_c   1.000
_cell.angle_alpha   90.00
_cell.angle_beta   90.00
_cell.angle_gamma   90.00
#
_symmetry.space_group_name_H-M   'P 1'
#
loop_
_entity.id
_entity.type
_entity.pdbx_description
1 polymer ?
#
loop_
_entity_poly.entity_id
_entity_poly.type
_entity_poly.pdbx_seq_one_letter_code
_entity_poly.pdbx_strand_id
1 'polypeptide(L)' 'QPVAGSGAWTAPDTFTMKLAFYRTPFCPQITCRFAGDRLHFQLVMNVDFGRRTRPRLTGRA' A
#
# COMPACT_ATOMS: atom_id res chain seq x y z
N GLN A 1 -2.10 -0.47 -17.79
CA GLN A 1 -3.43 -1.00 -17.39
C GLN A 1 -4.17 0.05 -16.59
N PRO A 2 -5.48 0.27 -16.78
CA PRO A 2 -6.27 1.19 -15.95
C PRO A 2 -6.37 0.68 -14.50
N VAL A 3 -6.32 1.61 -13.55
CA VAL A 3 -6.43 1.33 -12.11
C VAL A 3 -7.27 2.43 -11.46
N ALA A 4 -8.20 2.04 -10.59
CA ALA A 4 -8.88 2.98 -9.69
C ALA A 4 -8.13 3.00 -8.34
N GLY A 5 -8.06 4.16 -7.71
CA GLY A 5 -7.40 4.33 -6.42
C GLY A 5 -8.30 5.07 -5.44
N SER A 6 -8.26 4.68 -4.17
CA SER A 6 -8.83 5.45 -3.06
C SER A 6 -7.86 5.44 -1.89
N GLY A 7 -7.86 6.50 -1.09
CA GLY A 7 -6.98 6.58 0.07
C GLY A 7 -7.39 7.66 1.04
N ALA A 8 -6.90 7.52 2.27
CA ALA A 8 -7.14 8.44 3.37
C ALA A 8 -5.98 8.42 4.35
N TRP A 9 -5.81 9.53 5.07
CA TRP A 9 -5.02 9.55 6.29
C TRP A 9 -5.80 8.82 7.38
N THR A 10 -5.31 7.67 7.79
CA THR A 10 -5.93 6.82 8.82
C THR A 10 -5.31 7.06 10.21
N ALA A 11 -4.19 7.78 10.25
CA ALA A 11 -3.57 8.35 11.45
C ALA A 11 -2.76 9.60 11.06
N PRO A 12 -2.31 10.43 12.02
CA PRO A 12 -1.55 11.66 11.72
C PRO A 12 -0.29 11.45 10.88
N ASP A 13 0.33 10.28 11.00
CA ASP A 13 1.56 9.90 10.31
C ASP A 13 1.35 8.78 9.26
N THR A 14 0.11 8.36 9.01
CA THR A 14 -0.17 7.15 8.25
C THR A 14 -1.21 7.40 7.16
N PHE A 15 -0.77 7.30 5.90
CA PHE A 15 -1.64 7.30 4.73
C PHE A 15 -1.90 5.86 4.28
N THR A 16 -3.16 5.48 4.14
CA THR A 16 -3.58 4.16 3.65
C THR A 16 -4.33 4.33 2.34
N MET A 17 -3.97 3.55 1.33
CA MET A 17 -4.67 3.52 0.04
C MET A 17 -4.97 2.10 -0.41
N LYS A 18 -5.99 1.97 -1.26
CA LYS A 18 -6.34 0.77 -1.97
C LYS A 18 -6.32 1.05 -3.46
N LEU A 19 -5.71 0.14 -4.21
CA LEU A 19 -5.79 0.12 -5.67
C LEU A 19 -6.81 -0.94 -6.08
N ALA A 20 -7.48 -0.74 -7.21
CA ALA A 20 -8.37 -1.72 -7.83
C ALA A 20 -8.05 -1.83 -9.32
N PHE A 21 -7.45 -2.95 -9.72
CA PHE A 21 -7.01 -3.18 -11.09
C PHE A 21 -8.16 -3.69 -11.94
N TYR A 22 -8.52 -2.98 -13.00
CA TYR A 22 -9.82 -3.16 -13.64
C TYR A 22 -10.03 -4.54 -14.31
N ARG A 23 -8.94 -5.16 -14.78
CA ARG A 23 -9.00 -6.42 -15.55
C ARG A 23 -8.53 -7.64 -14.77
N THR A 24 -8.31 -7.49 -13.46
CA THR A 24 -7.78 -8.56 -12.61
C THR A 24 -8.47 -8.52 -11.24
N PRO A 25 -8.49 -9.61 -10.48
CA PRO A 25 -9.02 -9.57 -9.11
C PRO A 25 -8.11 -8.84 -8.11
N PHE A 26 -6.97 -8.28 -8.54
CA PHE A 26 -6.03 -7.63 -7.63
C PHE A 26 -6.55 -6.26 -7.18
N CYS A 27 -6.66 -6.12 -5.87
CA CYS A 27 -7.04 -4.91 -5.17
C CYS A 27 -6.12 -4.68 -3.95
N PRO A 28 -4.80 -4.46 -4.14
CA PRO A 28 -3.86 -4.37 -3.04
C PRO A 28 -4.08 -3.12 -2.19
N GLN A 29 -3.73 -3.24 -0.91
CA GLN A 29 -3.65 -2.13 0.03
C GLN A 29 -2.20 -1.73 0.25
N ILE A 30 -1.96 -0.42 0.25
CA ILE A 30 -0.69 0.18 0.57
C ILE A 30 -0.85 1.01 1.84
N THR A 31 0.08 0.87 2.77
CA THR A 31 0.19 1.71 3.95
C THR A 31 1.55 2.39 3.96
N CYS A 32 1.52 3.72 4.02
CA CYS A 32 2.67 4.61 4.09
C CYS A 32 2.70 5.24 5.48
N ARG A 33 3.66 4.85 6.32
CA ARG A 33 3.90 5.47 7.62
C ARG A 33 5.13 6.37 7.57
N PHE A 34 4.94 7.64 7.84
CA PHE A 34 5.99 8.65 7.86
C PHE A 34 6.59 8.74 9.27
N ALA A 35 7.91 8.70 9.38
CA ALA A 35 8.61 8.75 10.65
C ALA A 35 9.88 9.59 10.50
N GLY A 36 9.75 10.90 10.72
CA GLY A 36 10.84 11.86 10.49
C GLY A 36 11.22 11.90 9.01
N ASP A 37 12.49 11.59 8.71
CA ASP A 37 13.07 11.51 7.36
C ASP A 37 12.80 10.18 6.65
N ARG A 38 12.03 9.26 7.28
CA ARG A 38 11.77 7.91 6.77
C ARG A 38 10.34 7.73 6.33
N LEU A 39 10.17 6.94 5.27
CA LEU A 39 8.91 6.36 4.86
C LEU A 39 8.96 4.84 5.05
N HIS A 40 8.08 4.30 5.87
CA HIS A 40 7.81 2.87 5.89
C HIS A 40 6.67 2.54 4.94
N PHE A 41 6.99 1.82 3.87
CA PHE A 41 6.04 1.39 2.86
C PHE A 41 5.71 -0.09 3.06
N GLN A 42 4.43 -0.38 3.19
CA GLN A 42 3.91 -1.74 3.33
C GLN A 42 2.85 -2.01 2.25
N LEU A 43 3.04 -3.09 1.51
CA LEU A 43 2.09 -3.58 0.50
C LEU A 43 1.48 -4.91 0.96
N VAL A 44 0.16 -4.98 0.95
CA VAL A 44 -0.61 -6.20 1.22
C VAL A 44 -1.50 -6.50 0.02
N MET A 45 -1.28 -7.64 -0.60
CA MET A 45 -2.13 -8.14 -1.67
C MET A 45 -3.44 -8.69 -1.09
N ASN A 46 -4.58 -8.40 -1.73
CA ASN A 46 -5.86 -9.02 -1.37
C ASN A 46 -5.89 -10.52 -1.71
N VAL A 47 -5.25 -10.91 -2.80
CA VAL A 47 -5.05 -12.29 -3.25
C VAL A 47 -3.59 -12.50 -3.64
N ASP A 48 -3.00 -13.62 -3.21
CA ASP A 48 -1.63 -14.02 -3.54
C ASP A 48 -1.51 -15.55 -3.45
N PHE A 49 -0.61 -16.16 -4.22
CA PHE A 49 -0.33 -17.60 -4.17
C PHE A 49 0.73 -17.97 -3.11
N GLY A 50 1.17 -16.99 -2.32
CA GLY A 50 2.06 -17.16 -1.17
C GLY A 50 1.75 -16.14 -0.07
N ARG A 51 2.78 -15.44 0.44
CA ARG A 51 2.58 -14.41 1.47
C ARG A 51 1.94 -13.17 0.87
N ARG A 52 0.73 -12.86 1.30
CA ARG A 52 -0.01 -11.64 0.92
C ARG A 52 0.75 -10.35 1.25
N THR A 53 1.48 -10.33 2.36
CA THR A 53 2.25 -9.16 2.80
C THR A 53 3.64 -9.20 2.19
N ARG A 54 3.99 -8.18 1.40
CA ARG A 54 5.34 -8.02 0.85
C ARG A 54 6.32 -7.55 1.94
N PRO A 55 7.63 -7.75 1.79
CA PRO A 55 8.61 -7.16 2.71
C PRO A 55 8.40 -5.64 2.83
N ARG A 56 8.51 -5.12 4.05
CA ARG A 56 8.40 -3.68 4.31
C ARG A 56 9.61 -2.97 3.72
N LEU A 57 9.37 -1.94 2.93
CA LEU A 57 10.42 -1.09 2.39
C LEU A 57 10.58 0.14 3.28
N THR A 58 11.81 0.64 3.39
CA THR A 58 12.09 1.90 4.09
C THR A 58 12.77 2.86 3.12
N GLY A 59 12.08 3.94 2.78
CA GLY A 59 12.64 5.06 2.03
C GLY A 59 13.25 6.10 2.97
N ARG A 60 14.18 6.91 2.45
CA ARG A 60 14.77 8.09 3.08
C ARG A 60 14.86 9.22 2.05
N ALA A 61 14.80 10.46 2.52
CA ALA A 61 15.01 11.66 1.70
C ALA A 61 16.48 11.81 1.28
#